data_AF-A0A7G8H6Z3-F1
#
_entry.id   AF-A0A7G8H6Z3-F1
#
_cell.length_a   1.000
_cell.length_b   1.000
_cell.length_c   1.000
_cell.angle_alpha   90.00
_cell.angle_beta   90.00
_cell.angle_gamma   90.00
#
_symmetry.space_group_name_H-M   'P 1'
#
loop_
_entity.id
_entity.type
_entity.pdbx_description
1 polymer ?
#
loop_
_entity_poly.entity_id
_entity_poly.type
_entity_poly.pdbx_seq_one_letter_code
_entity_poly.pdbx_strand_id
1 'polypeptide(L)' 'MKTDERRQAIKRQRQQLIQDLEAVYMAAFDRLGELEGEVGEVKAAQLTQMILNSKTAAIEPLEKEIEKPVITTPGEP' A
#
# COMPACT_ATOMS: atom_id res chain seq x y z
N MET A 1 -11.23 16.39 21.01
CA MET A 1 -11.23 16.22 19.53
C MET A 1 -12.61 15.83 19.09
N LYS A 2 -13.20 16.59 18.17
CA LYS A 2 -14.52 16.26 17.60
C LYS A 2 -14.36 15.01 16.73
N THR A 3 -15.31 14.09 16.77
CA THR A 3 -15.26 12.78 16.07
C THR A 3 -14.88 12.91 14.60
N ASP A 4 -15.27 14.00 13.95
CA ASP A 4 -14.95 14.30 12.55
C ASP A 4 -13.47 14.64 12.32
N GLU A 5 -12.82 15.34 13.25
CA GLU A 5 -11.38 15.65 13.17
C GLU A 5 -10.55 14.36 13.26
N ARG A 6 -10.93 13.45 14.15
CA ARG A 6 -10.30 12.12 14.29
C ARG A 6 -10.47 11.31 13.00
N ARG A 7 -11.66 11.34 12.39
CA ARG A 7 -11.96 10.64 11.13
C ARG A 7 -11.09 11.16 9.98
N GLN A 8 -10.99 12.48 9.83
CA GLN A 8 -10.16 13.10 8.79
C GLN A 8 -8.66 12.84 9.03
N ALA A 9 -8.20 12.79 10.28
CA ALA A 9 -6.82 12.43 10.60
C ALA A 9 -6.49 10.98 10.17
N ILE A 10 -7.37 10.02 10.47
CA ILE A 10 -7.19 8.61 10.07
C ILE A 10 -7.16 8.47 8.54
N LYS A 11 -8.09 9.15 7.83
CA LYS A 11 -8.11 9.13 6.36
C LYS A 11 -6.80 9.67 5.76
N ARG A 12 -6.30 10.80 6.27
CA ARG A 12 -5.03 11.39 5.83
C ARG A 12 -3.84 10.47 6.09
N GLN A 13 -3.77 9.88 7.29
CA GLN A 13 -2.69 8.96 7.64
C GLN A 13 -2.67 7.74 6.72
N ARG A 14 -3.85 7.22 6.34
CA ARG A 14 -3.96 6.09 5.43
C ARG A 14 -3.53 6.44 4.01
N GLN A 15 -3.94 7.61 3.50
CA GLN A 15 -3.49 8.10 2.20
C GLN A 15 -1.97 8.29 2.15
N GLN A 16 -1.38 8.83 3.22
CA GLN A 16 0.07 8.94 3.33
C GLN A 16 0.74 7.56 3.31
N LEU A 17 0.20 6.60 4.07
CA LEU A 17 0.75 5.24 4.11
C LEU A 17 0.72 4.55 2.73
N ILE A 18 -0.34 4.75 1.94
CA ILE A 18 -0.42 4.26 0.56
C ILE A 18 0.72 4.86 -0.27
N GLN A 19 0.90 6.18 -0.23
CA GLN A 19 1.94 6.88 -1.00
C GLN A 19 3.35 6.42 -0.59
N ASP A 20 3.60 6.27 0.71
CA ASP A 20 4.90 5.82 1.23
C ASP A 20 5.21 4.39 0.75
N LEU A 21 4.21 3.48 0.78
CA LEU A 21 4.36 2.12 0.28
C LEU A 21 4.59 2.10 -1.24
N GLU A 22 3.84 2.89 -2.01
CA GLU A 22 4.03 2.99 -3.46
C GLU A 22 5.44 3.47 -3.82
N ALA A 23 5.98 4.43 -3.08
CA ALA A 23 7.36 4.89 -3.27
C ALA A 23 8.39 3.77 -3.00
N VAL A 24 8.17 2.94 -1.97
CA VAL A 24 9.02 1.77 -1.69
C VAL A 24 8.97 0.76 -2.84
N TYR A 25 7.78 0.48 -3.37
CA TYR A 25 7.63 -0.46 -4.49
C TYR A 25 8.26 0.08 -5.78
N MET A 26 8.09 1.37 -6.09
CA MET A 26 8.77 2.00 -7.23
C MET A 26 10.29 1.86 -7.12
N ALA A 27 10.87 2.22 -5.96
CA ALA A 27 12.30 2.08 -5.75
C ALA A 27 12.80 0.62 -5.78
N ALA A 28 11.94 -0.35 -5.49
CA ALA A 28 12.27 -1.76 -5.66
C ALA A 28 12.29 -2.18 -7.13
N PHE A 29 11.34 -1.70 -7.94
CA PHE A 29 11.34 -1.96 -9.39
C PHE A 29 12.50 -1.29 -10.12
N ASP A 30 12.85 -0.05 -9.75
CA ASP A 30 14.00 0.66 -10.34
C ASP A 30 15.29 -0.15 -10.16
N ARG A 31 15.55 -0.61 -8.92
CA ARG A 31 16.70 -1.48 -8.61
C ARG A 31 16.65 -2.83 -9.33
N LEU A 32 15.45 -3.36 -9.57
CA LEU A 32 15.31 -4.60 -10.32
C LEU A 32 15.72 -4.41 -11.78
N GLY A 33 15.30 -3.30 -12.40
CA GLY A 33 15.67 -2.95 -13.78
C GLY A 33 17.20 -2.81 -13.96
N GLU A 34 17.90 -2.32 -12.95
CA GLU A 34 19.37 -2.28 -12.93
C GLU A 34 20.02 -3.67 -12.92
N LEU A 35 19.35 -4.66 -12.31
CA LEU A 35 19.84 -6.03 -12.12
C LEU A 35 19.44 -7.01 -13.24
N GLU A 36 18.51 -6.63 -14.13
CA GLU A 36 17.97 -7.55 -15.16
C GLU A 36 19.06 -8.22 -16.02
N GLY A 37 20.12 -7.47 -16.36
CA GLY A 37 21.26 -7.99 -17.12
C GLY A 37 22.16 -8.97 -16.34
N GLU A 38 22.17 -8.91 -15.02
CA GLU A 38 23.04 -9.73 -14.15
C GLU A 38 22.35 -11.01 -13.67
N VAL A 39 21.05 -10.93 -13.38
CA VAL A 39 20.29 -12.01 -12.73
C VAL A 39 19.62 -12.92 -13.76
N GLY A 40 19.47 -12.42 -15.00
CA GLY A 40 18.82 -13.11 -16.11
C GLY A 40 17.29 -12.97 -16.08
N GLU A 41 16.70 -12.95 -17.29
CA GLU A 41 15.30 -12.61 -17.55
C GLU A 41 14.29 -13.40 -16.70
N VAL A 42 14.47 -14.71 -16.57
CA VAL A 42 13.54 -15.58 -15.83
C VAL A 42 13.51 -15.24 -14.34
N LYS A 43 14.68 -15.02 -13.73
CA LYS A 43 14.75 -14.67 -12.30
C LYS A 43 14.27 -13.25 -12.04
N ALA A 44 14.59 -12.32 -12.94
CA ALA A 44 14.04 -10.96 -12.88
C ALA A 44 12.51 -10.98 -12.89
N ALA A 45 11.90 -11.71 -13.82
CA ALA A 45 10.44 -11.85 -13.89
C ALA A 45 9.83 -12.42 -12.60
N GLN A 46 10.47 -13.42 -11.99
CA GLN A 46 10.03 -13.98 -10.70
C GLN A 46 10.08 -12.95 -9.58
N LEU A 47 11.16 -12.17 -9.50
CA LEU A 47 11.32 -11.09 -8.52
C LEU A 47 10.29 -9.98 -8.75
N THR A 48 10.06 -9.57 -9.99
CA THR A 48 8.98 -8.62 -10.37
C THR A 48 7.64 -9.12 -9.85
N GLN A 49 7.30 -10.38 -10.09
CA GLN A 49 6.02 -10.94 -9.65
C GLN A 49 5.90 -10.98 -8.12
N MET A 50 6.99 -11.29 -7.40
CA MET A 50 6.99 -11.25 -5.93
C MET A 50 6.74 -9.83 -5.40
N ILE A 51 7.35 -8.81 -6.01
CA ILE A 51 7.13 -7.41 -5.66
C ILE A 51 5.68 -7.00 -5.96
N LEU A 52 5.14 -7.35 -7.13
CA LEU A 52 3.75 -7.08 -7.50
C LEU A 52 2.76 -7.71 -6.51
N ASN A 53 2.95 -8.97 -6.17
CA ASN A 53 2.10 -9.67 -5.20
C ASN A 53 2.14 -9.01 -3.82
N SER A 54 3.33 -8.59 -3.37
CA SER A 54 3.49 -7.84 -2.12
C SER A 54 2.75 -6.51 -2.16
N LYS A 55 2.91 -5.73 -3.25
CA LYS A 55 2.22 -4.45 -3.44
C LYS A 55 0.71 -4.61 -3.35
N THR A 56 0.15 -5.54 -4.12
CA THR A 56 -1.29 -5.79 -4.15
C THR A 56 -1.82 -6.16 -2.76
N ALA A 57 -1.14 -7.07 -2.06
CA ALA A 57 -1.55 -7.51 -0.73
C ALA A 57 -1.48 -6.40 0.34
N ALA A 58 -0.56 -5.43 0.18
CA ALA A 58 -0.39 -4.32 1.11
C ALA A 58 -1.31 -3.13 0.81
N ILE A 59 -1.52 -2.78 -0.46
CA ILE A 59 -2.26 -1.59 -0.88
C ILE A 59 -3.78 -1.82 -0.89
N GLU A 60 -4.26 -2.95 -1.42
CA GLU A 60 -5.71 -3.19 -1.56
C GLU A 60 -6.50 -3.07 -0.22
N PRO A 61 -6.02 -3.58 0.92
CA PRO A 61 -6.73 -3.42 2.19
C PRO A 61 -6.86 -1.95 2.59
N LEU A 62 -5.84 -1.13 2.33
CA LEU A 62 -5.83 0.29 2.64
C LEU A 62 -6.82 1.07 1.76
N GLU A 63 -6.96 0.69 0.48
CA GLU A 63 -7.94 1.28 -0.43
C GLU A 63 -9.38 0.89 -0.08
N LYS A 64 -9.63 -0.40 0.18
CA LYS A 64 -10.97 -0.90 0.56
C LYS A 64 -11.49 -0.29 1.86
N GLU A 65 -10.62 0.03 2.81
CA GLU A 65 -11.02 0.75 4.02
C GLU A 65 -11.36 2.23 3.79
N ILE A 66 -10.97 2.83 2.65
CA ILE A 66 -11.41 4.18 2.27
C ILE A 66 -12.85 4.14 1.77
N GLU A 67 -13.26 3.05 1.12
CA GLU A 67 -14.58 2.86 0.52
C GLU A 67 -15.65 2.43 1.52
N LYS A 68 -15.28 1.65 2.54
CA LYS A 68 -16.23 1.29 3.60
C LYS A 68 -16.64 2.55 4.37
N PRO A 69 -17.96 2.84 4.51
CA PRO A 69 -18.40 3.81 5.50
C PRO A 69 -17.86 3.32 6.85
N VAL A 70 -17.07 4.17 7.51
CA VAL A 70 -16.49 3.84 8.81
C VAL A 70 -17.66 3.58 9.76
N ILE A 71 -17.94 2.31 10.05
CA ILE A 71 -18.91 1.89 11.06
C ILE A 71 -18.31 2.33 12.39
N THR A 72 -18.54 3.59 12.75
CA THR A 72 -18.46 4.00 14.14
C THR A 72 -19.69 3.43 14.80
N THR A 73 -19.63 2.16 15.24
CA THR A 73 -20.59 1.70 16.23
C THR A 73 -20.32 2.56 17.47
N PRO A 74 -21.24 3.45 17.87
CA PRO A 74 -21.15 4.02 19.21
C PRO A 74 -21.27 2.81 20.15
N GLY A 75 -20.45 2.74 21.20
CA GLY A 75 -20.60 1.70 22.21
C GLY A 75 -22.07 1.63 22.63
N GLU A 76 -22.64 0.42 22.57
CA GLU A 76 -23.97 0.16 23.14
C GLU A 76 -23.94 0.44 24.66
N PRO A 77 -25.08 0.89 25.24
CA PRO A 77 -25.17 1.42 26.60
C PRO A 77 -24.85 0.42 27.70
#